data_AF-A0A433E5X6-F1
#
_entry.id   AF-A0A433E5X6-F1
#
_cell.length_a   1.000
_cell.length_b   1.000
_cell.length_c   1.000
_cell.angle_alpha   90.00
_cell.angle_beta   90.00
_cell.angle_gamma   90.00
#
_symmetry.space_group_name_H-M   'P 1'
#
loop_
_entity.id
_entity.type
_entity.pdbx_description
1 polymer ?
#
loop_
_entity_poly.entity_id
_entity_poly.type
_entity_poly.pdbx_seq_one_letter_code
_entity_poly.pdbx_strand_id
1 'polypeptide(L)'
;MTDESWAGWYRDNKGSDAAVLTTDGQRIRLRIRGADFEGESFDGLSPVAGAPPEDGLFGLRDGALTDCVLEWDRTLPVLVAGTPRHATLTCLLSLRRADPDFHLALHLDGAVYESARAERDFAAALAAVERALPDDVRVQTRAAWPGAA
;
A
#
# COMPACT_ATOMS: atom_id res chain seq x y z
N MET A 1 -5.73 4.55 -18.91
CA MET A 1 -5.04 4.39 -17.61
C MET A 1 -4.54 2.95 -17.59
N THR A 2 -3.28 2.71 -17.27
CA THR A 2 -2.71 1.37 -17.25
C THR A 2 -2.75 0.87 -15.81
N ASP A 3 -3.32 -0.31 -15.60
CA ASP A 3 -3.31 -0.94 -14.28
C ASP A 3 -1.87 -1.19 -13.84
N GLU A 4 -1.51 -0.76 -12.63
CA GLU A 4 -0.27 -1.14 -11.97
C GLU A 4 -0.54 -2.28 -11.00
N SER A 5 0.41 -3.22 -10.87
CA SER A 5 0.27 -4.38 -10.00
C SER A 5 1.57 -4.69 -9.26
N TRP A 6 1.46 -4.98 -7.97
CA TRP A 6 2.56 -5.32 -7.08
C TRP A 6 2.27 -6.60 -6.31
N ALA A 7 3.28 -7.47 -6.25
CA ALA A 7 3.26 -8.60 -5.34
C ALA A 7 3.53 -8.13 -3.91
N GLY A 8 2.87 -8.77 -2.95
CA GLY A 8 3.02 -8.47 -1.54
C GLY A 8 2.64 -9.64 -0.66
N TRP A 9 2.53 -9.35 0.62
CA TRP A 9 2.16 -10.27 1.68
C TRP A 9 0.95 -9.75 2.44
N TYR A 10 -0.02 -10.62 2.63
CA TYR A 10 -1.11 -10.45 3.57
C TYR A 10 -0.81 -11.26 4.83
N ARG A 11 -1.05 -10.68 6.01
CA ARG A 11 -0.83 -11.34 7.29
C ARG A 11 -1.99 -11.11 8.25
N ASP A 12 -2.60 -12.20 8.70
CA ASP A 12 -3.66 -12.20 9.72
C ASP A 12 -3.34 -13.17 10.86
N ASN A 13 -4.34 -13.55 11.64
CA ASN A 13 -4.19 -14.51 12.74
C ASN A 13 -3.93 -15.95 12.28
N LYS A 14 -4.09 -16.27 10.99
CA LYS A 14 -3.85 -17.61 10.42
C LYS A 14 -2.46 -17.77 9.82
N GLY A 15 -1.76 -16.66 9.59
CA GLY A 15 -0.40 -16.69 9.05
C GLY A 15 -0.16 -15.62 8.01
N SER A 16 0.77 -15.89 7.10
CA SER A 16 1.12 -15.00 5.99
C SER A 16 0.87 -15.69 4.66
N ASP A 17 0.24 -14.98 3.73
CA ASP A 17 -0.10 -15.46 2.40
C ASP A 17 0.33 -14.44 1.35
N ALA A 18 0.62 -14.92 0.14
CA ALA A 18 0.89 -14.04 -0.98
C ALA A 18 -0.36 -13.22 -1.33
N ALA A 19 -0.13 -11.95 -1.62
CA ALA A 19 -1.14 -11.01 -2.06
C ALA A 19 -0.71 -10.35 -3.37
N VAL A 20 -1.68 -9.98 -4.19
CA VAL A 20 -1.47 -9.12 -5.36
C VAL A 20 -2.33 -7.89 -5.22
N LEU A 21 -1.68 -6.72 -5.16
CA LEU A 21 -2.32 -5.43 -5.13
C LEU A 21 -2.32 -4.84 -6.53
N THR A 22 -3.47 -4.41 -7.03
CA THR A 22 -3.63 -3.80 -8.35
C THR A 22 -4.40 -2.50 -8.22
N THR A 23 -3.96 -1.45 -8.91
CA THR A 23 -4.71 -0.19 -8.95
C THR A 23 -4.68 0.44 -10.34
N ASP A 24 -5.77 1.09 -10.71
CA ASP A 24 -5.84 2.00 -11.86
C ASP A 24 -5.65 3.47 -11.44
N GLY A 25 -5.39 3.73 -10.14
CA GLY A 25 -5.28 5.04 -9.54
C GLY A 25 -6.59 5.61 -8.98
N GLN A 26 -7.72 4.93 -9.20
CA GLN A 26 -9.03 5.27 -8.62
C GLN A 26 -9.55 4.15 -7.71
N ARG A 27 -9.37 2.89 -8.13
CA ARG A 27 -9.81 1.71 -7.41
C ARG A 27 -8.60 0.86 -7.03
N ILE A 28 -8.66 0.29 -5.85
CA ILE A 28 -7.75 -0.74 -5.35
C ILE A 28 -8.43 -2.08 -5.55
N ARG A 29 -7.69 -3.05 -6.08
CA ARG A 29 -8.05 -4.47 -6.14
C ARG A 29 -6.99 -5.26 -5.42
N LEU A 30 -7.40 -6.21 -4.60
CA LEU A 30 -6.52 -7.02 -3.78
C LEU A 30 -6.95 -8.48 -3.89
N ARG A 31 -6.01 -9.34 -4.31
CA ARG A 31 -6.24 -10.78 -4.39
C ARG A 31 -5.45 -11.52 -3.33
N ILE A 32 -6.13 -12.27 -2.47
CA ILE A 32 -5.53 -13.03 -1.36
C ILE A 32 -6.24 -14.38 -1.25
N ARG A 33 -5.50 -15.48 -1.10
CA ARG A 33 -6.08 -16.84 -0.93
C ARG A 33 -7.16 -17.19 -1.96
N GLY A 34 -7.06 -16.65 -3.17
CA GLY A 34 -8.03 -16.85 -4.25
C GLY A 34 -9.31 -15.99 -4.18
N ALA A 35 -9.50 -15.19 -3.13
CA ALA A 35 -10.57 -14.21 -3.02
C ALA A 35 -10.11 -12.83 -3.54
N ASP A 36 -11.03 -12.12 -4.17
CA ASP A 36 -10.80 -10.78 -4.70
C ASP A 36 -11.57 -9.74 -3.85
N PHE A 37 -10.87 -8.68 -3.49
CA PHE A 37 -11.38 -7.53 -2.75
C PHE A 37 -11.19 -6.26 -3.59
N GLU A 38 -12.08 -5.29 -3.40
CA GLU A 38 -11.98 -4.01 -4.08
C GLU A 38 -12.54 -2.84 -3.26
N GLY A 39 -12.05 -1.64 -3.53
CA GLY A 39 -12.47 -0.42 -2.83
C GLY A 39 -11.80 0.82 -3.41
N GLU A 40 -12.29 2.00 -3.06
CA GLU A 40 -11.66 3.29 -3.41
C GLU A 40 -10.61 3.72 -2.37
N SER A 41 -10.57 3.03 -1.24
CA SER A 41 -9.59 3.21 -0.17
C SER A 41 -9.20 1.84 0.40
N PHE A 42 -8.10 1.81 1.15
CA PHE A 42 -7.59 0.57 1.73
C PHE A 42 -8.42 0.03 2.89
N ASP A 43 -9.00 0.90 3.70
CA ASP A 43 -9.92 0.56 4.77
C ASP A 43 -11.35 0.27 4.27
N GLY A 44 -11.62 0.54 2.98
CA GLY A 44 -12.86 0.24 2.29
C GLY A 44 -12.82 -1.03 1.43
N LEU A 45 -11.76 -1.83 1.51
CA LEU A 45 -11.60 -3.05 0.70
C LEU A 45 -12.65 -4.10 1.08
N SER A 46 -13.66 -4.27 0.24
CA SER A 46 -14.75 -5.22 0.44
C SER A 46 -14.65 -6.38 -0.56
N PRO A 47 -15.14 -7.59 -0.24
CA PRO A 47 -15.22 -8.68 -1.20
C PRO A 47 -15.95 -8.26 -2.49
N VAL A 48 -15.43 -8.67 -3.65
CA VAL A 48 -16.09 -8.43 -4.93
C VAL A 48 -17.48 -9.08 -4.93
N ALA A 49 -18.49 -8.32 -5.37
CA ALA A 49 -19.87 -8.78 -5.40
C ALA A 49 -20.03 -10.07 -6.24
N GLY A 50 -20.75 -11.05 -5.70
CA GLY A 50 -21.01 -12.33 -6.37
C GLY A 50 -19.88 -13.37 -6.23
N ALA A 51 -18.76 -13.03 -5.61
CA ALA A 51 -17.67 -13.95 -5.28
C ALA A 51 -17.21 -13.78 -3.82
N PRO A 52 -18.12 -13.94 -2.82
CA PRO A 52 -17.74 -13.81 -1.42
C PRO A 52 -16.72 -14.90 -1.04
N PRO A 53 -15.72 -14.57 -0.21
CA PRO A 53 -14.83 -15.59 0.34
C PRO A 53 -15.60 -16.56 1.24
N GLU A 54 -15.01 -17.73 1.49
CA GLU A 54 -15.55 -18.67 2.46
C GLU A 54 -15.66 -18.03 3.86
N ASP A 55 -16.73 -18.37 4.58
CA ASP A 55 -17.00 -17.79 5.90
C ASP A 55 -15.84 -18.01 6.88
N GLY A 56 -15.49 -16.94 7.58
CA GLY A 56 -14.39 -16.94 8.54
C GLY A 56 -13.01 -17.01 7.90
N LEU A 57 -12.87 -16.99 6.57
CA LEU A 57 -11.56 -16.99 5.90
C LEU A 57 -10.78 -15.69 6.17
N PHE A 58 -11.49 -14.56 6.27
CA PHE A 58 -10.96 -13.22 6.50
C PHE A 58 -11.68 -12.53 7.68
N GLY A 59 -10.98 -11.62 8.34
CA GLY A 59 -11.60 -10.67 9.27
C GLY A 59 -12.34 -9.60 8.46
N LEU A 60 -13.65 -9.46 8.68
CA LEU A 60 -14.47 -8.42 8.08
C LEU A 60 -15.15 -7.58 9.17
N ARG A 61 -15.09 -6.25 9.06
CA ARG A 61 -15.84 -5.29 9.89
C ARG A 61 -16.61 -4.38 8.97
N ASP A 62 -17.93 -4.31 9.18
CA ASP A 62 -18.85 -3.53 8.33
C ASP A 62 -18.72 -3.84 6.83
N GLY A 63 -18.38 -5.09 6.49
CA GLY A 63 -18.21 -5.57 5.12
C GLY A 63 -16.81 -5.37 4.51
N ALA A 64 -15.92 -4.63 5.19
CA ALA A 64 -14.56 -4.36 4.73
C ALA A 64 -13.51 -5.22 5.46
N LEU A 65 -12.38 -5.46 4.79
CA LEU A 65 -11.23 -6.20 5.29
C LEU A 65 -10.62 -5.54 6.53
N THR A 66 -10.39 -6.31 7.59
CA THR A 66 -9.84 -5.85 8.87
C THR A 66 -8.92 -6.92 9.48
N ASP A 67 -8.30 -6.59 10.62
CA ASP A 67 -7.51 -7.51 11.45
C ASP A 67 -6.29 -8.11 10.74
N CYS A 68 -5.80 -7.42 9.71
CA CYS A 68 -4.69 -7.86 8.90
C CYS A 68 -3.61 -6.79 8.73
N VAL A 69 -2.46 -7.21 8.20
CA VAL A 69 -1.38 -6.36 7.72
C VAL A 69 -1.13 -6.70 6.26
N LEU A 70 -0.95 -5.66 5.44
CA LEU A 70 -0.53 -5.76 4.05
C LEU A 70 0.86 -5.15 3.92
N GLU A 71 1.74 -5.85 3.21
CA GLU A 71 3.11 -5.43 2.96
C GLU A 71 3.43 -5.63 1.48
N TRP A 72 3.95 -4.60 0.80
CA TRP A 72 4.37 -4.71 -0.60
C TRP A 72 5.49 -3.73 -0.91
N ASP A 73 6.28 -4.06 -1.94
CA ASP A 73 7.34 -3.20 -2.43
C ASP A 73 6.96 -2.60 -3.78
N ARG A 74 7.35 -1.33 -3.97
CA ARG A 74 7.20 -0.62 -5.22
C ARG A 74 8.51 0.02 -5.63
N THR A 75 8.96 -0.24 -6.85
CA THR A 75 10.04 0.54 -7.46
C THR A 75 9.51 1.89 -7.92
N LEU A 76 10.13 2.99 -7.48
CA LEU A 76 9.80 4.35 -7.86
C LEU A 76 10.97 5.04 -8.55
N PRO A 77 10.73 5.81 -9.63
CA PRO A 77 11.74 6.70 -10.16
C PRO A 77 11.96 7.87 -9.20
N VAL A 78 13.23 8.23 -9.00
CA VAL A 78 13.65 9.40 -8.22
C VAL A 78 14.70 10.18 -9.00
N LEU A 79 14.81 11.48 -8.74
CA LEU A 79 15.92 12.31 -9.20
C LEU A 79 16.89 12.51 -8.04
N VAL A 80 18.17 12.27 -8.26
CA VAL A 80 19.26 12.55 -7.31
C VAL A 80 20.22 13.52 -7.99
N ALA A 81 20.31 14.75 -7.49
CA ALA A 81 21.06 15.84 -8.12
C ALA A 81 20.71 15.98 -9.63
N GLY A 82 19.43 15.83 -9.97
CA GLY A 82 18.93 15.88 -11.36
C GLY A 82 19.18 14.62 -12.19
N THR A 83 19.83 13.59 -11.64
CA THR A 83 20.07 12.32 -12.33
C THR A 83 18.97 11.30 -12.00
N PRO A 84 18.31 10.68 -13.01
CA PRO A 84 17.32 9.63 -12.77
C PRO A 84 17.93 8.39 -12.10
N ARG A 85 17.25 7.91 -11.06
CA ARG A 85 17.55 6.69 -10.30
C ARG A 85 16.26 5.94 -9.99
N HIS A 86 16.40 4.72 -9.48
CA HIS A 86 15.28 3.95 -8.94
C HIS A 86 15.51 3.74 -7.44
N ALA A 87 14.44 3.91 -6.67
CA ALA A 87 14.37 3.59 -5.26
C ALA A 87 13.32 2.50 -5.03
N THR A 88 13.45 1.74 -3.95
CA THR A 88 12.41 0.81 -3.51
C THR A 88 11.62 1.45 -2.38
N LEU A 89 10.32 1.61 -2.57
CA LEU A 89 9.39 2.01 -1.53
C LEU A 89 8.74 0.77 -0.95
N THR A 90 9.11 0.42 0.28
CA THR A 90 8.42 -0.61 1.07
C THR A 90 7.22 0.03 1.75
N CYS A 91 6.06 -0.59 1.57
CA CYS A 91 4.78 -0.12 2.06
C CYS A 91 4.22 -1.13 3.06
N LEU A 92 3.86 -0.65 4.25
CA LEU A 92 3.19 -1.45 5.28
C LEU A 92 1.90 -0.75 5.68
N LEU A 93 0.80 -1.51 5.61
CA LEU A 93 -0.53 -1.09 6.02
C LEU A 93 -1.04 -2.04 7.10
N SER A 94 -1.41 -1.50 8.26
CA SER A 94 -2.10 -2.24 9.31
C SER A 94 -3.58 -1.83 9.37
N LEU A 95 -4.47 -2.80 9.17
CA LEU A 95 -5.92 -2.68 9.31
C LEU A 95 -6.43 -3.28 10.63
N ARG A 96 -5.56 -3.37 11.64
CA ARG A 96 -5.90 -3.96 12.96
C ARG A 96 -6.61 -3.01 13.92
N ARG A 97 -6.70 -1.73 13.56
CA ARG A 97 -7.23 -0.66 14.42
C ARG A 97 -8.52 -0.09 13.82
N ALA A 98 -9.13 0.87 14.51
CA ALA A 98 -10.27 1.59 13.96
C ALA A 98 -9.86 2.32 12.68
N ASP A 99 -8.72 3.01 12.73
CA ASP A 99 -8.12 3.71 11.61
C ASP A 99 -6.97 2.89 10.98
N PRO A 100 -6.75 3.00 9.65
CA PRO A 100 -5.60 2.40 9.00
C PRO A 100 -4.29 3.06 9.47
N ASP A 101 -3.29 2.23 9.80
CA ASP A 101 -1.93 2.69 10.15
C ASP A 101 -1.00 2.38 8.96
N PHE A 102 -0.52 3.43 8.29
CA PHE A 102 0.48 3.38 7.23
C PHE A 102 1.89 3.63 7.75
N HIS A 103 2.83 2.88 7.17
CA HIS A 103 4.25 3.12 7.29
C HIS A 103 4.93 2.90 5.94
N LEU A 104 5.76 3.85 5.53
CA LEU A 104 6.54 3.80 4.30
C LEU A 104 8.03 3.91 4.62
N ALA A 105 8.84 3.13 3.92
CA ALA A 105 10.30 3.21 3.93
C ALA A 105 10.83 3.27 2.50
N LEU A 106 11.55 4.34 2.16
CA LEU A 106 12.20 4.50 0.87
C LEU A 106 13.68 4.13 0.98
N HIS A 107 14.07 3.09 0.26
CA HIS A 107 15.44 2.61 0.13
C HIS A 107 16.07 3.21 -1.13
N LEU A 108 17.12 4.00 -0.95
CA LEU A 108 17.86 4.66 -2.03
C LEU A 108 19.36 4.63 -1.73
N ASP A 109 20.13 3.98 -2.60
CA ASP A 109 21.60 3.91 -2.52
C ASP A 109 22.13 3.48 -1.14
N GLY A 110 21.41 2.58 -0.46
CA GLY A 110 21.75 2.07 0.87
C GLY A 110 21.27 2.93 2.05
N ALA A 111 20.73 4.12 1.80
CA ALA A 111 20.03 4.92 2.80
C ALA A 111 18.54 4.53 2.88
N VAL A 112 17.93 4.77 4.05
CA VAL A 112 16.51 4.53 4.31
C VAL A 112 15.88 5.81 4.84
N TYR A 113 14.76 6.21 4.23
CA TYR A 113 13.96 7.37 4.63
C TYR A 113 12.54 6.91 4.97
N GLU A 114 12.08 7.18 6.18
CA GLU A 114 10.87 6.55 6.73
C GLU A 114 9.82 7.56 7.16
N SER A 115 8.54 7.19 7.00
CA SER A 115 7.43 7.89 7.64
C SER A 115 7.29 7.51 9.12
N ALA A 116 6.42 8.19 9.87
CA ALA A 116 6.00 7.67 11.17
C ALA A 116 5.29 6.31 11.00
N ARG A 117 5.19 5.53 12.09
CA ARG A 117 4.59 4.17 12.07
C ARG A 117 3.06 4.14 12.07
N ALA A 118 2.39 5.29 12.09
CA ALA A 118 0.94 5.41 12.26
C ALA A 118 0.39 6.58 11.43
N GLU A 119 0.85 6.69 10.19
CA GLU A 119 0.30 7.67 9.25
C GLU A 119 -1.12 7.23 8.85
N ARG A 120 -2.04 8.17 8.68
CA ARG A 120 -3.46 7.84 8.47
C ARG A 120 -3.77 7.38 7.06
N ASP A 121 -2.96 7.80 6.10
CA ASP A 121 -3.12 7.47 4.70
C ASP A 121 -1.77 7.44 3.99
N PHE A 122 -1.78 6.90 2.77
CA PHE A 122 -0.58 6.76 1.95
C PHE A 122 0.04 8.13 1.58
N ALA A 123 -0.78 9.15 1.31
CA ALA A 123 -0.30 10.45 0.87
C ALA A 123 0.44 11.19 2.00
N ALA A 124 -0.08 11.15 3.22
CA ALA A 124 0.55 11.68 4.42
C ALA A 124 1.89 10.97 4.70
N ALA A 125 1.91 9.63 4.59
CA ALA A 125 3.12 8.84 4.78
C ALA A 125 4.18 9.16 3.72
N LEU A 126 3.78 9.29 2.45
CA LEU A 126 4.69 9.64 1.37
C LEU A 126 5.24 11.07 1.53
N ALA A 127 4.38 12.03 1.90
CA ALA A 127 4.82 13.39 2.20
C ALA A 127 5.80 13.45 3.38
N ALA A 128 5.68 12.53 4.35
CA ALA A 128 6.65 12.41 5.44
C ALA A 128 8.00 11.90 4.95
N VAL A 129 8.01 10.86 4.11
CA VAL A 129 9.23 10.37 3.45
C VAL A 129 9.86 11.48 2.63
N GLU A 130 9.09 12.21 1.81
CA GLU A 130 9.59 13.30 0.96
C GLU A 130 10.22 14.43 1.77
N ARG A 131 9.65 14.76 2.94
CA ARG A 131 10.23 15.75 3.87
C ARG A 131 11.54 15.30 4.51
N ALA A 132 11.78 13.99 4.59
CA ALA A 132 13.02 13.43 5.14
C ALA A 132 14.15 13.31 4.09
N LEU A 133 13.84 13.49 2.81
CA LEU A 133 14.83 13.39 1.74
C LEU A 133 15.80 14.58 1.73
N PRO A 134 17.04 14.36 1.27
CA PRO A 134 17.96 15.45 0.98
C PRO A 134 17.40 16.44 -0.05
N ASP A 135 17.83 17.70 0.03
CA ASP A 135 17.33 18.79 -0.82
C ASP A 135 17.52 18.57 -2.33
N ASP A 136 18.45 17.71 -2.74
CA ASP A 136 18.73 17.35 -4.12
C ASP A 136 18.05 16.05 -4.58
N VAL A 137 17.27 15.41 -3.70
CA VAL A 137 16.53 14.18 -3.99
C VAL A 137 15.04 14.48 -4.13
N ARG A 138 14.42 14.00 -5.21
CA ARG A 138 12.97 14.16 -5.47
C ARG A 138 12.35 12.87 -5.95
N VAL A 139 11.22 12.48 -5.37
CA VAL A 139 10.42 11.35 -5.87
C VAL A 139 9.70 11.81 -7.15
N GLN A 140 9.74 10.98 -8.19
CA GLN A 140 8.96 11.19 -9.40
C GLN A 140 7.73 10.29 -9.33
N THR A 141 6.71 10.71 -8.57
CA THR A 141 5.47 9.95 -8.51
C THR A 141 4.76 10.01 -9.87
N ARG A 142 4.58 8.85 -10.50
CA ARG A 142 3.92 8.74 -11.81
C ARG A 142 2.51 8.16 -11.74
N ALA A 143 2.05 7.76 -10.55
CA ALA A 143 0.75 7.15 -10.37
C ALA A 143 -0.09 7.88 -9.34
N ALA A 144 -1.38 8.02 -9.67
CA ALA A 144 -2.40 8.42 -8.72
C ALA A 144 -2.54 7.31 -7.69
N TRP A 145 -2.46 7.66 -6.40
CA TRP A 145 -2.85 6.76 -5.33
C TRP A 145 -4.34 6.99 -5.03
N PRO A 146 -5.18 5.95 -4.96
CA PRO A 146 -6.56 6.09 -4.52
C PRO A 146 -6.62 6.63 -3.08
N GLY A 147 -7.30 7.76 -2.89
CA GLY A 147 -7.34 8.51 -1.63
C GLY A 147 -6.36 9.68 -1.52
N ALA A 148 -5.58 9.99 -2.56
CA ALA A 148 -4.91 11.28 -2.69
C ALA A 148 -5.93 12.32 -3.23
N ALA A 149 -6.73 12.89 -2.33
CA ALA A 149 -7.51 14.10 -2.61
C ALA A 149 -6.74 15.35 -2.13
#